data_AF-M4BKM9-F1
#
_entry.id   AF-M4BKM9-F1
#
_cell.length_a   1.000
_cell.length_b   1.000
_cell.length_c   1.000
_cell.angle_alpha   90.00
_cell.angle_beta   90.00
_cell.angle_gamma   90.00
#
_symmetry.space_group_name_H-M   'P 1'
#
loop_
_entity.id
_entity.type
_entity.pdbx_description
1 polymer ?
#
loop_
_entity_poly.entity_id
_entity_poly.type
_entity_poly.pdbx_seq_one_letter_code
_entity_poly.pdbx_strand_id
1 'polypeptide(L)'
;MSVTSYAVNYLASMDQSSAGPGATDMTNHVVMVAQECPNTVFVLGGYSQGASVTSISIGIQTVLGSGDVIPETLAPRIKAIVTFGNPLKLTGQSIDGSSMSYGSKAVEFCNQGDPVCGGGFNTMAHMMYPMDGSVTTAAQQAASLVQRGAGALRV
;
A
#
# COMPACT_ATOMS: atom_id res chain seq x y z
N MET A 1 14.93 7.46 16.44
CA MET A 1 14.04 7.54 15.27
C MET A 1 12.63 7.72 15.79
N SER A 2 11.89 8.68 15.27
CA SER A 2 10.44 8.79 15.48
C SER A 2 9.71 8.09 14.34
N VAL A 3 8.50 7.62 14.62
CA VAL A 3 7.56 7.12 13.61
C VAL A 3 6.27 7.90 13.78
N THR A 4 5.75 8.42 12.68
CA THR A 4 4.45 9.08 12.60
C THR A 4 3.60 8.38 11.55
N SER A 5 2.28 8.53 11.66
CA SER A 5 1.32 7.95 10.73
C SER A 5 0.38 9.04 10.22
N TYR A 6 -0.02 8.91 8.96
CA TYR A 6 -1.05 9.71 8.35
C TYR A 6 -2.16 8.80 7.83
N ALA A 7 -3.40 9.07 8.25
CA ALA A 7 -4.57 8.41 7.70
C ALA A 7 -4.97 9.15 6.42
N VAL A 8 -4.88 8.47 5.28
CA VAL A 8 -5.29 9.02 3.99
C VAL A 8 -6.74 9.49 4.07
N ASN A 9 -6.97 10.75 3.72
CA ASN A 9 -8.25 11.41 3.88
C ASN A 9 -9.06 11.34 2.59
N TYR A 10 -10.01 10.41 2.56
CA TYR A 10 -10.89 10.20 1.43
C TYR A 10 -12.22 9.58 1.89
N LEU A 11 -13.23 9.58 1.01
CA LEU A 11 -14.58 9.17 1.37
C LEU A 11 -14.69 7.69 1.79
N ALA A 12 -13.79 6.82 1.33
CA ALA A 12 -13.88 5.38 1.50
C ALA A 12 -15.28 4.81 1.18
N SER A 13 -15.94 5.39 0.16
CA SER A 13 -17.34 5.11 -0.16
C SER A 13 -17.50 3.69 -0.74
N MET A 14 -18.61 3.05 -0.39
CA MET A 14 -18.96 1.72 -0.89
C MET A 14 -19.24 1.68 -2.39
N ASP A 15 -19.50 2.84 -3.02
CA ASP A 15 -19.64 2.97 -4.48
C ASP A 15 -18.32 2.76 -5.26
N GLN A 16 -17.20 2.57 -4.55
CA GLN A 16 -15.87 2.31 -5.10
C GLN A 16 -15.30 3.39 -6.02
N SER A 17 -15.90 4.58 -6.08
CA SER A 17 -15.40 5.72 -6.87
C SER A 17 -14.27 6.49 -6.17
N SER A 18 -14.07 6.26 -4.87
CA SER A 18 -13.21 7.12 -4.05
C SER A 18 -11.73 6.71 -3.99
N ALA A 19 -11.34 5.59 -4.59
CA ALA A 19 -9.94 5.15 -4.57
C ALA A 19 -8.99 6.11 -5.30
N GLY A 20 -9.44 6.72 -6.41
CA GLY A 20 -8.68 7.76 -7.12
C GLY A 20 -8.38 9.01 -6.28
N PRO A 21 -9.39 9.66 -5.69
CA PRO A 21 -9.19 10.74 -4.73
C PRO A 21 -8.30 10.36 -3.54
N GLY A 22 -8.44 9.15 -2.99
CA GLY A 22 -7.56 8.68 -1.92
C GLY A 22 -6.10 8.52 -2.37
N ALA A 23 -5.86 8.05 -3.59
CA ALA A 23 -4.51 7.96 -4.14
C ALA A 23 -3.88 9.34 -4.31
N THR A 24 -4.70 10.31 -4.72
CA THR A 24 -4.29 11.72 -4.84
C THR A 24 -3.89 12.30 -3.47
N ASP A 25 -4.69 12.08 -2.44
CA ASP A 25 -4.37 12.51 -1.07
C ASP A 25 -3.09 11.84 -0.54
N MET A 26 -2.95 10.52 -0.72
CA MET A 26 -1.74 9.77 -0.34
C MET A 26 -0.49 10.33 -1.03
N THR A 27 -0.56 10.55 -2.35
CA THR A 27 0.53 11.10 -3.15
C THR A 27 0.92 12.50 -2.67
N ASN A 28 -0.06 13.38 -2.47
CA ASN A 28 0.18 14.74 -1.98
C ASN A 28 0.84 14.76 -0.60
N HIS A 29 0.39 13.89 0.31
CA HIS A 29 0.99 13.78 1.63
C HIS A 29 2.46 13.30 1.56
N VAL A 30 2.75 12.27 0.76
CA VAL A 30 4.12 11.78 0.56
C VAL A 30 5.02 12.87 -0.01
N VAL A 31 4.55 13.60 -1.03
CA VAL A 31 5.31 14.68 -1.66
C VAL A 31 5.57 15.82 -0.66
N MET A 32 4.56 16.22 0.10
CA MET A 32 4.69 17.26 1.14
C MET A 32 5.71 16.87 2.20
N VAL A 33 5.59 15.67 2.79
CA VAL A 33 6.54 15.20 3.81
C VAL A 33 7.95 15.04 3.21
N ALA A 34 8.06 14.65 1.95
CA ALA A 34 9.35 14.53 1.28
C ALA A 34 10.07 15.87 1.11
N GLN A 35 9.32 16.96 0.91
CA GLN A 35 9.83 18.33 0.82
C GLN A 35 10.22 18.89 2.20
N GLU A 36 9.35 18.73 3.20
CA GLU A 36 9.59 19.25 4.55
C GLU A 36 10.66 18.46 5.31
N CYS A 37 10.75 17.15 5.05
CA CYS A 37 11.66 16.23 5.72
C CYS A 37 12.43 15.40 4.68
N PRO A 38 13.55 15.92 4.13
CA PRO A 38 14.28 15.28 3.02
C PRO A 38 14.80 13.86 3.31
N ASN A 39 15.00 13.52 4.59
CA ASN A 39 15.53 12.22 5.02
C ASN A 39 14.44 11.20 5.42
N THR A 40 13.16 11.59 5.43
CA THR A 40 12.07 10.67 5.80
C THR A 40 11.97 9.53 4.79
N VAL A 41 11.84 8.31 5.28
CA VAL A 41 11.46 7.14 4.48
C VAL A 41 10.01 6.78 4.78
N PHE A 42 9.35 6.13 3.84
CA PHE A 42 7.92 5.88 3.89
C PHE A 42 7.63 4.38 3.88
N VAL A 43 6.58 4.01 4.60
CA VAL A 43 5.86 2.77 4.43
C VAL A 43 4.45 3.15 4.00
N LEU A 44 4.00 2.62 2.87
CA LEU A 44 2.64 2.82 2.39
C LEU A 44 1.80 1.60 2.75
N GLY A 45 0.51 1.79 2.92
CA GLY A 45 -0.36 0.63 3.04
C GLY A 45 -1.84 0.93 2.96
N GLY A 46 -2.61 -0.15 2.83
CA GLY A 46 -4.03 -0.06 2.58
C GLY A 46 -4.78 -1.36 2.80
N TYR A 47 -6.05 -1.24 3.20
CA TYR A 47 -6.97 -2.35 3.40
C TYR A 47 -8.14 -2.22 2.43
N SER A 48 -8.52 -3.31 1.75
CA SER A 48 -9.66 -3.32 0.81
C SER A 48 -9.53 -2.23 -0.26
N GLN A 49 -10.49 -1.31 -0.38
CA GLN A 49 -10.39 -0.14 -1.26
C GLN A 49 -9.13 0.72 -1.01
N GLY A 50 -8.66 0.82 0.23
CA GLY A 50 -7.42 1.51 0.57
C GLY A 50 -6.16 0.82 -0.01
N ALA A 51 -6.22 -0.49 -0.26
CA ALA A 51 -5.16 -1.18 -0.98
C ALA A 51 -5.13 -0.75 -2.46
N SER A 52 -6.28 -0.52 -3.08
CA SER A 52 -6.34 0.08 -4.43
C SER A 52 -5.87 1.53 -4.44
N VAL A 53 -6.19 2.32 -3.40
CA VAL A 53 -5.59 3.66 -3.19
C VAL A 53 -4.06 3.57 -3.24
N THR A 54 -3.49 2.59 -2.52
CA THR A 54 -2.04 2.38 -2.51
C THR A 54 -1.53 1.97 -3.89
N SER A 55 -2.16 1.02 -4.57
CA SER A 55 -1.78 0.59 -5.92
C SER A 55 -1.82 1.74 -6.94
N ILE A 56 -2.87 2.58 -6.93
CA ILE A 56 -2.97 3.75 -7.80
C ILE A 56 -1.85 4.75 -7.48
N SER A 57 -1.59 5.04 -6.19
CA SER A 57 -0.55 6.01 -5.79
C SER A 57 0.86 5.62 -6.23
N ILE A 58 1.11 4.34 -6.51
CA ILE A 58 2.40 3.85 -7.01
C ILE A 58 2.39 3.57 -8.52
N GLY A 59 1.35 4.01 -9.23
CA GLY A 59 1.27 3.98 -10.68
C GLY A 59 0.72 2.67 -11.27
N ILE A 60 0.13 1.79 -10.46
CA ILE A 60 -0.51 0.58 -10.95
C ILE A 60 -1.96 0.92 -11.33
N GLN A 61 -2.32 0.66 -12.58
CA GLN A 61 -3.69 0.84 -13.04
C GLN A 61 -4.63 -0.13 -12.30
N THR A 62 -5.75 0.41 -11.81
CA THR A 62 -6.82 -0.40 -11.21
C THR A 62 -8.15 -0.09 -11.90
N VAL A 63 -9.15 -0.93 -11.64
CA VAL A 63 -10.54 -0.70 -12.07
C VAL A 63 -11.30 0.25 -11.15
N LEU A 64 -10.73 0.65 -10.00
CA LEU A 64 -11.38 1.49 -9.00
C LEU A 64 -11.09 3.00 -9.19
N GLY A 65 -10.53 3.36 -10.34
CA GLY A 65 -10.30 4.74 -10.75
C GLY A 65 -8.82 5.07 -10.94
N SER A 66 -8.57 6.38 -11.06
CA SER A 66 -7.26 6.97 -11.29
C SER A 66 -7.07 8.14 -10.34
N GLY A 67 -5.82 8.42 -9.98
CA GLY A 67 -5.43 9.53 -9.11
C GLY A 67 -3.95 9.86 -9.31
N ASP A 68 -3.46 10.82 -8.54
CA ASP A 68 -2.05 11.20 -8.64
C ASP A 68 -1.13 10.07 -8.19
N VAL A 69 0.05 10.02 -8.81
CA VAL A 69 1.08 9.01 -8.59
C VAL A 69 2.29 9.64 -7.91
N ILE A 70 2.84 8.96 -6.92
CA ILE A 70 4.08 9.34 -6.25
C ILE A 70 5.20 9.42 -7.31
N PRO A 71 5.88 10.58 -7.43
CA PRO A 71 6.96 10.75 -8.39
C PRO A 71 8.03 9.67 -8.24
N GLU A 72 8.53 9.15 -9.37
CA GLU A 72 9.52 8.07 -9.39
C GLU A 72 10.80 8.41 -8.61
N THR A 73 11.15 9.70 -8.53
CA THR A 73 12.26 10.20 -7.71
C THR A 73 12.11 9.91 -6.21
N LEU A 74 10.88 9.69 -5.72
CA LEU A 74 10.60 9.30 -4.34
C LEU A 74 10.48 7.78 -4.15
N ALA A 75 10.43 6.99 -5.23
CA ALA A 75 10.34 5.53 -5.14
C ALA A 75 11.45 4.89 -4.27
N PRO A 76 12.72 5.36 -4.28
CA PRO A 76 13.75 4.85 -3.38
C PRO A 76 13.50 5.13 -1.89
N ARG A 77 12.68 6.13 -1.56
CA ARG A 77 12.29 6.49 -0.17
C ARG A 77 11.09 5.69 0.33
N ILE A 78 10.28 5.12 -0.56
CA ILE A 78 9.29 4.10 -0.19
C ILE A 78 10.05 2.79 0.07
N LYS A 79 9.98 2.30 1.31
CA LYS A 79 10.74 1.10 1.74
C LYS A 79 9.88 -0.14 1.85
N ALA A 80 8.60 0.00 2.13
CA ALA A 80 7.65 -1.10 2.16
C ALA A 80 6.27 -0.64 1.71
N ILE A 81 5.52 -1.54 1.09
CA ILE A 81 4.12 -1.37 0.71
C ILE A 81 3.35 -2.54 1.28
N VAL A 82 2.38 -2.28 2.14
CA VAL A 82 1.62 -3.31 2.85
C VAL A 82 0.16 -3.26 2.44
N THR A 83 -0.38 -4.33 1.89
CA THR A 83 -1.81 -4.36 1.53
C THR A 83 -2.53 -5.57 2.09
N PHE A 84 -3.80 -5.38 2.45
CA PHE A 84 -4.70 -6.42 2.93
C PHE A 84 -5.96 -6.45 2.06
N GLY A 85 -6.30 -7.61 1.51
CA GLY A 85 -7.50 -7.79 0.69
C GLY A 85 -7.51 -6.88 -0.55
N ASN A 86 -6.39 -6.78 -1.28
CA ASN A 86 -6.26 -5.88 -2.42
C ASN A 86 -7.10 -6.33 -3.64
N PRO A 87 -8.07 -5.51 -4.11
CA PRO A 87 -8.86 -5.79 -5.32
C PRO A 87 -8.04 -5.99 -6.60
N LEU A 88 -6.80 -5.50 -6.65
CA LEU A 88 -5.88 -5.68 -7.79
C LEU A 88 -5.75 -7.16 -8.20
N LYS A 89 -5.84 -8.08 -7.25
CA LYS A 89 -5.72 -9.52 -7.52
C LYS A 89 -6.89 -10.09 -8.33
N LEU A 90 -8.06 -9.43 -8.35
CA LEU A 90 -9.19 -9.81 -9.21
C LEU A 90 -8.87 -9.67 -10.70
N THR A 91 -7.93 -8.81 -11.08
CA THR A 91 -7.46 -8.67 -12.47
C THR A 91 -6.26 -9.55 -12.79
N GLY A 92 -5.89 -10.47 -11.89
CA GLY A 92 -4.71 -11.33 -12.03
C GLY A 92 -3.38 -10.61 -11.76
N GLN A 93 -3.44 -9.42 -11.16
CA GLN A 93 -2.27 -8.59 -10.89
C GLN A 93 -1.90 -8.60 -9.41
N SER A 94 -0.63 -8.29 -9.12
CA SER A 94 -0.13 -8.00 -7.78
C SER A 94 0.81 -6.80 -7.84
N ILE A 95 1.09 -6.15 -6.71
CA ILE A 95 2.09 -5.08 -6.66
C ILE A 95 3.46 -5.65 -6.99
N ASP A 96 3.78 -6.83 -6.47
CA ASP A 96 5.02 -7.56 -6.77
C ASP A 96 5.25 -7.73 -8.28
N GLY A 97 4.25 -8.24 -9.00
CA GLY A 97 4.35 -8.53 -10.42
C GLY A 97 4.13 -7.33 -11.35
N SER A 98 3.47 -6.26 -10.87
CA SER A 98 3.07 -5.13 -11.72
C SER A 98 4.00 -3.93 -11.63
N SER A 99 4.96 -3.91 -10.69
CA SER A 99 5.86 -2.77 -10.52
C SER A 99 7.31 -3.17 -10.30
N MET A 100 8.19 -2.79 -11.23
CA MET A 100 9.64 -2.99 -11.09
C MET A 100 10.23 -2.21 -9.90
N SER A 101 9.72 -1.00 -9.65
CA SER A 101 10.25 -0.10 -8.60
C SER A 101 9.78 -0.46 -7.19
N TYR A 102 8.66 -1.18 -7.09
CA TYR A 102 7.97 -1.44 -5.83
C TYR A 102 7.79 -2.91 -5.50
N GLY A 103 7.93 -3.82 -6.45
CA GLY A 103 7.57 -5.22 -6.25
C GLY A 103 8.36 -5.90 -5.14
N SER A 104 9.68 -5.71 -5.12
CA SER A 104 10.57 -6.19 -4.04
C SER A 104 10.29 -5.62 -2.64
N LYS A 105 9.39 -4.63 -2.54
CA LYS A 105 8.98 -3.96 -1.30
C LYS A 105 7.53 -4.28 -0.91
N ALA A 106 6.83 -5.06 -1.73
CA ALA A 106 5.43 -5.39 -1.55
C ALA A 106 5.26 -6.50 -0.52
N VAL A 107 4.29 -6.31 0.37
CA VAL A 107 3.83 -7.27 1.36
C VAL A 107 2.31 -7.34 1.23
N GLU A 108 1.81 -8.35 0.52
CA GLU A 108 0.42 -8.45 0.10
C GLU A 108 -0.27 -9.61 0.80
N PHE A 109 -1.30 -9.32 1.59
CA PHE A 109 -2.13 -10.31 2.27
C PHE A 109 -3.45 -10.47 1.53
N CYS A 110 -3.77 -11.72 1.20
CA CYS A 110 -5.06 -12.13 0.66
C CYS A 110 -5.45 -13.43 1.34
N ASN A 111 -6.39 -13.36 2.29
CA ASN A 111 -6.85 -14.51 3.05
C ASN A 111 -7.55 -15.52 2.14
N GLN A 112 -7.37 -16.80 2.45
CA GLN A 112 -8.15 -17.84 1.79
C GLN A 112 -9.64 -17.61 2.09
N GLY A 113 -10.45 -17.60 1.05
CA GLY A 113 -11.87 -17.27 1.14
C GLY A 113 -12.19 -15.80 0.86
N ASP A 114 -11.25 -14.86 0.90
CA ASP A 114 -11.56 -13.42 0.74
C ASP A 114 -12.04 -13.11 -0.69
N PRO A 115 -13.31 -12.70 -0.90
CA PRO A 115 -13.83 -12.40 -2.23
C PRO A 115 -13.25 -11.12 -2.84
N VAL A 116 -12.77 -10.18 -2.04
CA VAL A 116 -12.31 -8.87 -2.51
C VAL A 116 -10.99 -8.99 -3.27
N CYS A 117 -10.10 -9.89 -2.85
CA CYS A 117 -8.83 -10.16 -3.53
C CYS A 117 -8.84 -11.47 -4.33
N GLY A 118 -10.03 -12.05 -4.60
CA GLY A 118 -10.16 -13.29 -5.39
C GLY A 118 -9.70 -14.56 -4.67
N GLY A 119 -9.63 -14.54 -3.34
CA GLY A 119 -9.32 -15.70 -2.48
C GLY A 119 -10.49 -16.66 -2.25
N GLY A 120 -11.73 -16.29 -2.59
CA GLY A 120 -12.92 -17.16 -2.47
C GLY A 120 -14.24 -16.40 -2.34
N PHE A 121 -15.17 -16.88 -1.51
CA PHE A 121 -16.53 -16.31 -1.34
C PHE A 121 -16.92 -16.04 0.13
N ASN A 122 -15.96 -16.10 1.05
CA ASN A 122 -16.16 -15.87 2.47
C ASN A 122 -15.83 -14.42 2.84
N THR A 123 -16.84 -13.57 2.97
CA THR A 123 -16.68 -12.18 3.39
C THR A 123 -16.06 -12.03 4.78
N MET A 124 -16.22 -13.00 5.67
CA MET A 124 -15.56 -12.97 6.98
C MET A 124 -14.04 -13.11 6.84
N ALA A 125 -13.54 -13.84 5.85
CA ALA A 125 -12.10 -13.91 5.58
C ALA A 125 -11.51 -12.53 5.24
N HIS A 126 -12.27 -11.66 4.56
CA HIS A 126 -11.89 -10.28 4.32
C HIS A 126 -11.80 -9.47 5.61
N MET A 127 -12.72 -9.68 6.55
CA MET A 127 -12.80 -8.89 7.79
C MET A 127 -11.78 -9.31 8.86
N MET A 128 -11.11 -10.45 8.70
CA MET A 128 -10.28 -11.07 9.75
C MET A 128 -8.82 -10.62 9.78
N TYR A 129 -8.31 -9.89 8.78
CA TYR A 129 -6.91 -9.43 8.77
C TYR A 129 -6.44 -8.74 10.08
N PRO A 130 -7.26 -7.95 10.78
CA PRO A 130 -6.85 -7.34 12.06
C PRO A 130 -6.72 -8.34 13.22
N MET A 131 -7.34 -9.52 13.12
CA MET A 131 -7.51 -10.48 14.22
C MET A 131 -6.78 -11.81 13.97
N ASP A 132 -6.35 -12.09 12.75
CA ASP A 132 -5.72 -13.36 12.36
C ASP A 132 -4.19 -13.37 12.43
N GLY A 133 -3.59 -12.27 12.91
CA GLY A 133 -2.14 -12.10 13.02
C GLY A 133 -1.48 -11.51 11.77
N SER A 134 -2.20 -11.33 10.66
CA SER A 134 -1.66 -10.75 9.42
C SER A 134 -1.07 -9.37 9.65
N VAL A 135 -1.73 -8.52 10.45
CA VAL A 135 -1.22 -7.18 10.79
C VAL A 135 0.12 -7.23 11.53
N THR A 136 0.32 -8.20 12.43
CA THR A 136 1.59 -8.35 13.16
C THR A 136 2.70 -8.79 12.21
N THR A 137 2.44 -9.79 11.38
CA THR A 137 3.38 -10.28 10.36
C THR A 137 3.74 -9.16 9.39
N ALA A 138 2.76 -8.40 8.93
CA ALA A 138 2.95 -7.28 8.03
C ALA A 138 3.86 -6.19 8.62
N ALA A 139 3.63 -5.82 9.88
CA ALA A 139 4.45 -4.83 10.58
C ALA A 139 5.91 -5.31 10.71
N GLN A 140 6.12 -6.58 11.04
CA GLN A 140 7.47 -7.18 11.12
C GLN A 140 8.19 -7.17 9.76
N GLN A 141 7.49 -7.56 8.69
CA GLN A 141 8.05 -7.55 7.34
C GLN A 141 8.37 -6.12 6.87
N ALA A 142 7.47 -5.16 7.06
CA ALA A 142 7.69 -3.76 6.74
C ALA A 142 8.90 -3.18 7.50
N ALA A 143 9.00 -3.44 8.80
CA ALA A 143 10.14 -3.01 9.61
C ALA A 143 11.47 -3.62 9.08
N SER A 144 11.47 -4.89 8.68
CA SER A 144 12.66 -5.54 8.12
C SER A 144 13.10 -4.89 6.81
N LEU A 145 12.16 -4.50 5.94
CA LEU A 145 12.44 -3.83 4.67
C LEU A 145 13.03 -2.43 4.89
N VAL A 146 12.49 -1.68 5.85
CA VAL A 146 13.03 -0.37 6.26
C VAL A 146 14.47 -0.50 6.75
N GLN A 147 14.76 -1.50 7.60
CA GLN A 147 16.11 -1.73 8.14
C GLN A 147 17.13 -2.14 7.07
N ARG A 148 16.74 -3.00 6.13
CA ARG A 148 17.59 -3.40 5.00
C ARG A 148 17.99 -2.19 4.13
N GLY A 149 17.06 -1.27 3.90
CA GLY A 149 17.33 -0.03 3.17
C GLY A 149 18.24 0.96 3.91
N ALA A 150 18.26 0.93 5.25
CA ALA A 150 19.14 1.78 6.06
C ALA A 150 20.59 1.26 6.12
N GLY A 151 20.80 -0.06 5.97
CA GLY A 151 22.13 -0.67 5.94
C GLY A 151 22.91 -0.38 4.64
N ALA A 152 22.21 -0.23 3.51
CA ALA A 152 22.83 0.04 2.21
C ALA A 152 23.34 1.50 2.03
N LEU A 153 22.97 2.41 2.94
CA LEU A 153 23.42 3.82 2.93
C LEU A 153 24.72 4.06 3.72
N ARG A 154 25.33 3.00 4.27
CA ARG A 154 26.62 3.06 4.99
C ARG A 154 27.73 2.45 4.15
N VAL A 155 28.22 3.19 3.15
CA VAL A 155 29.53 2.98 2.50
C VAL A 155 30.15 4.34 2.24
#